data_AF-A0A3D3ZB92-F1
#
_entry.id   AF-A0A3D3ZB92-F1
#
_cell.length_a   1.000
_cell.length_b   1.000
_cell.length_c   1.000
_cell.angle_alpha   90.00
_cell.angle_beta   90.00
_cell.angle_gamma   90.00
#
_symmetry.space_group_name_H-M   'P 1'
#
loop_
_entity.id
_entity.type
_entity.pdbx_description
1 polymer ?
#
loop_
_entity_poly.entity_id
_entity_poly.type
_entity_poly.pdbx_seq_one_letter_code
_entity_poly.pdbx_strand_id
1 'polypeptide(L)'
;KEKKEIERILAELSSEAAAYREAIDLDYRMLVQLDVIFAKAKLAYRMRAWAPIMNDQGRVELRNARHPLIDPKTVVPISLRLGTDFDTMIITGPNTGG
;
A
#
# COMPACT_ATOMS: atom_id res chain seq x y z
N LYS A 1 28.39 -43.51 -4.48
CA LYS A 1 27.97 -43.54 -5.90
C LYS A 1 26.62 -42.84 -6.06
N GLU A 2 25.59 -43.27 -5.35
CA GLU A 2 24.26 -42.65 -5.31
C GLU A 2 24.27 -41.14 -5.00
N LYS A 3 24.97 -40.70 -3.95
CA LYS A 3 25.06 -39.26 -3.60
C LYS A 3 25.63 -38.38 -4.73
N LYS A 4 26.61 -38.88 -5.49
CA LYS A 4 27.18 -38.16 -6.65
C LYS A 4 26.19 -38.07 -7.80
N GLU A 5 25.35 -39.08 -7.97
CA GLU A 5 24.32 -39.10 -9.00
C GLU A 5 23.19 -38.11 -8.67
N ILE A 6 22.80 -38.02 -7.39
CA ILE A 6 21.85 -37.00 -6.91
C ILE A 6 22.41 -35.59 -7.16
N GLU A 7 23.68 -35.33 -6.83
CA GLU A 7 24.32 -34.03 -7.07
C GLU A 7 24.38 -33.69 -8.57
N ARG A 8 24.64 -34.67 -9.44
CA ARG A 8 24.61 -34.49 -10.90
C ARG A 8 23.22 -34.07 -11.39
N ILE A 9 22.18 -34.79 -10.98
CA ILE A 9 20.79 -34.52 -11.38
C ILE A 9 20.35 -33.13 -10.89
N LEU A 10 20.67 -32.76 -9.64
CA LEU A 10 20.34 -31.44 -9.11
C LEU A 10 21.07 -30.31 -9.85
N ALA A 11 22.33 -30.52 -10.24
CA ALA A 11 23.08 -29.55 -11.03
C ALA A 11 22.46 -29.36 -12.42
N GLU A 12 22.02 -30.44 -13.07
CA GLU A 12 21.33 -30.38 -14.36
C GLU A 12 20.01 -29.61 -14.26
N LEU A 13 19.15 -29.96 -13.29
CA LEU A 13 17.88 -29.26 -13.06
C LEU A 13 18.09 -27.79 -12.70
N SER A 14 19.12 -27.48 -11.91
CA SER A 14 19.46 -26.09 -11.56
C SER A 14 19.93 -25.30 -12.77
N SER A 15 20.70 -25.91 -13.67
CA SER A 15 21.14 -25.29 -14.92
C SER A 15 19.98 -25.05 -15.86
N GLU A 16 19.02 -25.98 -15.93
CA GLU A 16 17.79 -25.83 -16.71
C GLU A 16 16.95 -24.66 -16.17
N ALA A 17 16.75 -24.58 -14.85
CA ALA A 17 16.05 -23.46 -14.23
C ALA A 17 16.79 -22.12 -14.43
N ALA A 18 18.12 -22.11 -14.36
CA ALA A 18 18.95 -20.93 -14.57
C ALA A 18 18.80 -20.34 -15.98
N ALA A 19 18.52 -21.17 -17.00
CA ALA A 19 18.25 -20.70 -18.35
C ALA A 19 17.00 -19.80 -18.44
N TYR A 20 16.05 -19.93 -17.49
CA TYR A 20 14.83 -19.13 -17.41
C TYR A 20 14.90 -18.01 -16.36
N ARG A 21 16.07 -17.75 -15.79
CA ARG A 21 16.25 -16.80 -14.67
C ARG A 21 15.59 -15.44 -14.91
N GLU A 22 15.77 -14.87 -16.11
CA GLU A 22 15.23 -13.54 -16.43
C GLU A 22 13.70 -13.52 -16.45
N ALA A 23 13.08 -14.55 -17.04
CA ALA A 23 11.63 -14.70 -17.06
C ALA A 23 11.07 -14.88 -15.64
N ILE A 24 11.71 -15.72 -14.83
CA ILE A 24 11.32 -15.95 -13.42
C ILE A 24 11.44 -14.66 -12.60
N ASP A 25 12.51 -13.88 -12.78
CA ASP A 25 12.69 -12.59 -12.08
C ASP A 25 11.61 -11.58 -12.50
N LEU A 26 11.29 -11.50 -13.79
CA LEU A 26 10.23 -10.63 -14.29
C LEU A 26 8.87 -11.03 -13.70
N ASP A 27 8.51 -12.32 -13.79
CA ASP A 27 7.26 -12.84 -13.25
C ASP A 27 7.15 -12.58 -11.74
N TYR A 28 8.23 -12.82 -10.99
CA TYR A 28 8.27 -12.52 -9.56
C TYR A 28 7.99 -11.05 -9.28
N ARG A 29 8.64 -10.11 -10.00
CA ARG A 29 8.39 -8.68 -9.83
C ARG A 29 6.95 -8.30 -10.14
N MET A 30 6.37 -8.88 -11.20
CA MET A 30 4.97 -8.64 -11.57
C MET A 30 4.01 -9.17 -10.49
N LEU A 31 4.27 -10.36 -9.96
CA LEU A 31 3.48 -10.92 -8.86
C LEU A 31 3.55 -10.05 -7.60
N VAL A 32 4.73 -9.54 -7.24
CA VAL A 32 4.89 -8.61 -6.10
C VAL A 32 4.11 -7.32 -6.33
N GLN A 33 4.16 -6.74 -7.53
CA GLN A 33 3.39 -5.54 -7.85
C GLN A 33 1.89 -5.78 -7.73
N LEU A 34 1.40 -6.90 -8.26
CA LEU A 34 0.00 -7.29 -8.15
C LEU A 34 -0.43 -7.48 -6.70
N ASP A 35 0.39 -8.16 -5.89
CA ASP A 35 0.09 -8.38 -4.47
C ASP A 35 -0.07 -7.05 -3.72
N VAL A 36 0.84 -6.09 -3.94
CA VAL A 36 0.74 -4.74 -3.35
C VAL A 36 -0.53 -4.01 -3.81
N ILE A 37 -0.90 -4.11 -5.09
CA ILE A 37 -2.13 -3.50 -5.63
C ILE A 37 -3.37 -4.11 -4.95
N PHE A 38 -3.44 -5.43 -4.86
CA PHE A 38 -4.56 -6.12 -4.20
C PHE A 38 -4.61 -5.83 -2.70
N ALA A 39 -3.47 -5.75 -2.03
CA ALA A 39 -3.38 -5.38 -0.62
C ALA A 39 -3.93 -3.97 -0.38
N LYS A 40 -3.56 -2.99 -1.21
CA LYS A 40 -4.10 -1.62 -1.18
C LYS A 40 -5.61 -1.60 -1.41
N ALA A 41 -6.11 -2.32 -2.41
CA ALA A 41 -7.54 -2.39 -2.71
C ALA A 41 -8.35 -3.00 -1.54
N LYS A 42 -7.88 -4.12 -0.98
CA LYS A 42 -8.49 -4.77 0.19
C LYS A 42 -8.47 -3.84 1.42
N LEU A 43 -7.37 -3.13 1.63
CA LEU A 43 -7.26 -2.15 2.72
C LEU A 43 -8.26 -1.00 2.53
N ALA A 44 -8.32 -0.42 1.33
CA ALA A 44 -9.24 0.67 1.01
C ALA A 44 -10.70 0.23 1.21
N TYR A 45 -11.07 -0.97 0.75
CA TYR A 45 -12.41 -1.53 0.96
C TYR A 45 -12.75 -1.68 2.45
N ARG A 46 -11.85 -2.27 3.25
CA ARG A 46 -12.06 -2.42 4.70
C ARG A 46 -12.22 -1.09 5.43
N MET A 47 -11.46 -0.08 5.02
CA MET A 47 -11.48 1.25 5.62
C MET A 47 -12.57 2.17 5.05
N ARG A 48 -13.30 1.73 4.00
CA ARG A 48 -14.16 2.62 3.20
C ARG A 48 -13.42 3.87 2.71
N ALA A 49 -12.16 3.67 2.31
CA ALA A 49 -11.28 4.72 1.82
C ALA A 49 -11.41 4.91 0.31
N TRP A 50 -10.91 6.04 -0.17
CA TRP A 50 -11.00 6.48 -1.55
C TRP A 50 -9.61 6.87 -2.04
N ALA A 51 -9.34 6.69 -3.33
CA ALA A 51 -8.13 7.25 -3.93
C ALA A 51 -8.24 8.79 -3.95
N PRO A 52 -7.26 9.53 -3.41
CA PRO A 52 -7.29 10.98 -3.43
C PRO A 52 -7.08 11.50 -4.86
N ILE A 53 -7.69 12.66 -5.15
CA ILE A 53 -7.39 13.42 -6.36
C ILE A 53 -6.18 14.30 -6.04
N MET A 54 -5.07 14.07 -6.73
CA MET A 54 -3.84 14.82 -6.53
C MET A 54 -3.90 16.17 -7.25
N ASN A 55 -3.31 17.19 -6.64
CA ASN A 55 -3.12 18.51 -7.24
C ASN A 55 -1.76 19.09 -6.82
N ASP A 56 -1.28 20.08 -7.57
CA ASP A 56 -0.01 20.79 -7.37
C ASP A 56 -0.18 22.21 -6.81
N GLN A 57 -1.40 22.55 -6.37
CA GLN A 57 -1.80 23.90 -5.95
C GLN A 57 -1.81 24.08 -4.42
N GLY A 58 -1.29 23.09 -3.68
CA GLY A 58 -1.32 23.09 -2.22
C GLY A 58 -2.73 22.95 -1.63
N ARG A 59 -3.72 22.52 -2.42
CA ARG A 59 -5.11 22.38 -1.97
C ARG A 59 -5.30 21.05 -1.26
N VAL A 60 -5.89 21.09 -0.07
CA VAL A 60 -6.28 19.91 0.69
C VAL A 60 -7.77 20.00 0.98
N GLU A 61 -8.52 18.99 0.55
CA GLU A 61 -9.93 18.85 0.93
C GLU A 61 -10.15 17.44 1.47
N LEU A 62 -10.53 17.36 2.74
CA LEU A 62 -10.90 16.12 3.42
C LEU A 62 -12.41 16.15 3.68
N ARG A 63 -13.11 15.10 3.26
CA ARG A 63 -14.57 14.97 3.44
C ARG A 63 -14.86 13.75 4.29
N ASN A 64 -15.41 13.95 5.48
CA ASN A 64 -15.69 12.90 6.47
C ASN A 64 -14.49 11.96 6.71
N ALA A 65 -13.28 12.52 6.72
CA ALA A 65 -12.05 11.78 6.90
C ALA A 65 -11.96 11.24 8.34
N ARG A 66 -11.39 10.03 8.47
CA ARG A 66 -11.21 9.35 9.75
C ARG A 66 -9.74 9.01 9.91
N HIS A 67 -9.24 9.09 11.14
CA HIS A 67 -7.88 8.64 11.43
C HIS A 67 -7.79 7.12 11.24
N PRO A 68 -6.86 6.60 10.42
CA PRO A 68 -6.85 5.20 10.00
C PRO A 68 -6.53 4.20 11.13
N LEU A 69 -5.92 4.66 12.23
CA LEU A 69 -5.52 3.82 13.37
C LEU A 69 -6.46 3.90 14.58
N ILE A 70 -7.47 4.78 14.55
CA ILE A 70 -8.49 4.84 15.62
C ILE A 70 -9.58 3.82 15.29
N ASP A 71 -10.14 3.15 16.32
CA ASP A 71 -11.22 2.19 16.14
C ASP A 71 -12.34 2.81 15.28
N PRO A 72 -12.70 2.19 14.14
CA PRO A 72 -13.77 2.66 13.26
C PRO A 72 -15.11 2.88 13.97
N LYS A 73 -15.35 2.22 15.10
CA LYS A 73 -16.56 2.35 15.91
C LYS A 73 -16.58 3.61 16.77
N THR A 74 -15.42 4.13 17.16
CA THR A 74 -15.31 5.29 18.06
C THR A 74 -14.83 6.55 17.35
N VAL A 75 -14.12 6.41 16.23
CA VAL A 75 -13.57 7.54 15.48
C VAL A 75 -14.67 8.47 14.97
N VAL A 76 -14.54 9.76 15.29
CA VAL A 76 -15.42 10.82 14.79
C VAL A 76 -14.83 11.37 13.48
N PRO A 77 -15.59 11.36 12.37
CA PRO A 77 -15.10 11.89 11.10
C PRO A 77 -15.00 13.42 11.12
N ILE A 78 -13.98 13.96 10.46
CA ILE A 78 -13.75 15.41 10.31
C ILE A 78 -13.75 15.78 8.82
N SER A 79 -14.32 16.94 8.50
CA SER A 79 -14.21 17.55 7.17
C SER A 79 -13.45 18.86 7.28
N LEU A 80 -12.49 19.10 6.39
CA LEU A 80 -11.72 20.34 6.34
C LEU A 80 -11.30 20.67 4.92
N ARG A 81 -11.03 21.95 4.68
CA ARG A 81 -10.47 22.46 3.43
C ARG A 81 -9.39 23.49 3.73
N LEU A 82 -8.30 23.45 2.97
CA LEU A 82 -7.17 24.38 3.02
C LEU A 82 -6.68 24.66 1.60
N GLY A 83 -6.15 25.87 1.37
CA GLY A 83 -5.58 26.27 0.08
C GLY A 83 -6.59 26.78 -0.95
N THR A 84 -7.85 27.01 -0.54
CA THR A 84 -8.85 27.72 -1.36
C THR A 84 -9.07 29.14 -0.85
N ASP A 85 -9.75 29.26 0.29
CA ASP A 85 -10.19 30.54 0.86
C ASP A 85 -9.26 31.03 1.98
N PHE A 86 -8.55 30.07 2.60
CA PHE A 86 -7.55 30.29 3.63
C PHE A 86 -6.49 29.18 3.55
N ASP A 87 -5.28 29.51 3.98
CA ASP A 87 -4.11 28.60 4.00
C ASP A 87 -3.72 28.17 5.42
N THR A 88 -4.30 28.82 6.44
CA THR A 88 -3.95 28.64 7.84
C THR A 88 -5.18 28.28 8.66
N MET A 89 -5.06 27.23 9.48
CA MET A 89 -6.11 26.80 10.41
C MET A 89 -5.54 26.78 11.84
N ILE A 90 -6.18 27.55 12.74
CA ILE A 90 -5.85 27.55 14.17
C ILE A 90 -6.83 26.60 14.86
N ILE A 91 -6.30 25.53 15.47
CA ILE A 91 -7.09 24.55 16.22
C ILE A 91 -6.96 24.88 17.71
N THR A 92 -8.09 25.11 18.38
CA THR A 92 -8.17 25.35 19.83
C THR A 92 -9.18 24.40 20.45
N GLY A 93 -8.93 23.93 21.67
CA GLY A 93 -9.88 23.09 22.40
C GLY A 93 -9.27 22.48 23.67
N PRO A 94 -10.09 21.92 24.57
CA PRO A 94 -9.59 21.18 25.72
C PRO A 94 -8.80 19.94 25.27
N ASN A 95 -7.78 19.54 26.04
CA ASN A 95 -6.82 18.48 25.67
C ASN A 95 -7.42 17.12 25.28
N THR A 96 -8.69 16.84 25.61
CA THR A 96 -9.38 15.58 25.34
C THR A 96 -10.34 15.63 24.13
N GLY A 97 -10.34 16.72 23.37
CA GLY A 97 -11.30 16.95 22.27
C GLY A 97 -10.89 16.41 20.89
N GLY A 98 -9.73 15.76 20.78
CA GLY A 98 -9.15 15.29 19.51
C GLY A 98 -9.00 13.77 19.45
#